data_AF-A0A7S2JXG2-F1
#
_entry.id   AF-A0A7S2JXG2-F1
#
_cell.length_a   1.000
_cell.length_b   1.000
_cell.length_c   1.000
_cell.angle_alpha   90.00
_cell.angle_beta   90.00
_cell.angle_gamma   90.00
#
_symmetry.space_group_name_H-M   'P 1'
#
loop_
_entity.id
_entity.type
_entity.pdbx_description
1 polymer ?
#
loop_
_entity_poly.entity_id
_entity_poly.type
_entity_poly.pdbx_seq_one_letter_code
_entity_poly.pdbx_strand_id
1 'polypeptide(L)'
;GTLKYEAESPDESALVEAAAAVGWTFTERVGAKSVVFYNQWPKGDQERKEYVVQGVNAFDSTRKRMSVVVLHRGEYVLLVKGADNVMLERCATREPGLGTALQAFAEEGLRTLLIGRRTLTNAEFQAWQAEYGAAQRSLGDRDAELA
;
A
#
# COMPACT_ATOMS: atom_id res chain seq x y z
N GLY A 1 10.43 -19.33 16.03
CA GLY A 1 10.89 -19.40 14.62
C GLY A 1 10.83 -18.00 14.04
N THR A 2 11.72 -17.68 13.10
CA THR A 2 11.72 -16.38 12.40
C THR A 2 10.72 -16.44 11.25
N LEU A 3 9.76 -15.51 11.20
CA LEU A 3 8.86 -15.36 10.05
C LEU A 3 9.70 -15.01 8.81
N LYS A 4 9.48 -15.72 7.70
CA LYS A 4 10.04 -15.39 6.39
C LYS A 4 8.93 -14.85 5.51
N TYR A 5 9.13 -13.68 4.93
CA TYR A 5 8.20 -13.09 3.98
C TYR A 5 8.59 -13.48 2.56
N GLU A 6 7.61 -13.89 1.76
CA GLU A 6 7.77 -14.09 0.32
C GLU A 6 7.08 -12.92 -0.38
N ALA A 7 7.81 -12.23 -1.26
CA ALA A 7 7.34 -11.05 -1.95
C ALA A 7 7.73 -11.08 -3.43
N GLU A 8 6.97 -10.39 -4.27
CA GLU A 8 7.19 -10.34 -5.72
C GLU A 8 8.39 -9.46 -6.09
N SER A 9 8.83 -8.57 -5.20
CA SER A 9 10.07 -7.83 -5.38
C SER A 9 10.88 -7.64 -4.07
N PRO A 10 12.21 -7.48 -4.17
CA PRO A 10 13.08 -7.23 -3.02
C PRO A 10 12.70 -5.98 -2.23
N ASP A 11 12.22 -4.94 -2.92
CA ASP A 11 11.83 -3.68 -2.30
C ASP A 11 10.62 -3.88 -1.38
N GLU A 12 9.68 -4.77 -1.72
CA GLU A 12 8.55 -5.07 -0.85
C GLU A 12 8.95 -5.88 0.37
N SER A 13 9.83 -6.88 0.20
CA SER A 13 10.35 -7.67 1.33
C SER A 13 11.05 -6.77 2.34
N ALA A 14 11.91 -5.86 1.87
CA ALA A 14 12.62 -4.91 2.71
C ALA A 14 11.66 -4.01 3.51
N LEU A 15 10.57 -3.53 2.89
CA LEU A 15 9.56 -2.73 3.58
C LEU A 15 8.82 -3.50 4.67
N VAL A 16 8.43 -4.76 4.41
CA VAL A 16 7.71 -5.60 5.39
C VAL A 16 8.64 -6.02 6.52
N GLU A 17 9.89 -6.35 6.22
CA GLU A 17 10.91 -6.66 7.22
C GLU A 17 11.21 -5.46 8.12
N ALA A 18 11.36 -4.26 7.53
CA ALA A 18 11.54 -3.03 8.29
C ALA A 18 10.33 -2.74 9.21
N ALA A 19 9.10 -2.93 8.72
CA ALA A 19 7.89 -2.80 9.53
C ALA A 19 7.89 -3.77 10.72
N ALA A 20 8.30 -5.02 10.50
CA ALA A 20 8.42 -6.02 11.56
C ALA A 20 9.50 -5.64 12.58
N ALA A 21 10.64 -5.10 12.12
CA ALA A 21 11.74 -4.64 12.98
C ALA A 21 11.32 -3.48 13.91
N VAL A 22 10.35 -2.66 13.49
CA VAL A 22 9.77 -1.58 14.32
C VAL A 22 8.49 -2.00 15.07
N GLY A 23 8.22 -3.31 15.15
CA GLY A 23 7.17 -3.89 15.98
C GLY A 23 5.90 -4.28 15.25
N TRP A 24 5.70 -3.90 13.99
CA TRP A 24 4.51 -4.22 13.20
C TRP A 24 4.73 -5.46 12.34
N THR A 25 4.29 -6.62 12.83
CA THR A 25 4.46 -7.89 12.12
C THR A 25 3.23 -8.22 11.29
N PHE A 26 3.41 -8.44 9.98
CA PHE A 26 2.39 -9.07 9.14
C PHE A 26 2.33 -10.56 9.51
N THR A 27 1.15 -11.05 9.89
CA THR A 27 1.04 -12.40 10.46
C THR A 27 0.32 -13.35 9.52
N GLU A 28 -0.88 -13.00 9.10
CA GLU A 28 -1.73 -13.90 8.33
C GLU A 28 -2.69 -13.15 7.42
N ARG A 29 -3.18 -13.88 6.43
CA ARG A 29 -4.38 -13.53 5.68
C ARG A 29 -5.56 -14.27 6.30
N VAL A 30 -6.58 -13.54 6.71
CA VAL A 30 -7.83 -14.12 7.22
C VAL A 30 -8.84 -14.19 6.07
N GLY A 31 -9.13 -15.41 5.62
CA GLY A 31 -9.93 -15.64 4.42
C GLY A 31 -9.29 -15.06 3.16
N ALA A 32 -10.11 -14.75 2.14
CA ALA A 32 -9.61 -14.31 0.85
C ALA A 32 -9.17 -12.83 0.79
N LYS A 33 -9.64 -12.00 1.73
CA LYS A 33 -9.54 -10.53 1.62
C LYS A 33 -8.98 -9.82 2.84
N SER A 34 -8.87 -10.45 4.00
CA SER A 34 -8.41 -9.76 5.21
C SER A 34 -6.93 -10.00 5.47
N VAL A 35 -6.21 -8.96 5.90
CA VAL A 35 -4.80 -9.03 6.33
C VAL A 35 -4.67 -8.51 7.76
N VAL A 36 -3.87 -9.21 8.57
CA VAL A 36 -3.73 -8.92 10.00
C VAL A 36 -2.29 -8.58 10.37
N PHE A 37 -2.14 -7.47 11.07
CA PHE A 37 -0.90 -7.01 11.66
C PHE A 37 -1.01 -6.97 13.17
N TYR A 38 0.07 -7.33 13.86
CA TYR A 38 0.19 -7.18 15.30
C TYR A 38 1.33 -6.23 15.62
N ASN A 39 1.07 -5.24 16.46
CA ASN A 39 2.13 -4.53 17.15
C ASN A 39 2.63 -5.41 18.29
N GLN A 40 3.94 -5.66 18.33
CA GLN A 40 4.59 -6.45 19.36
C GLN A 40 5.53 -5.60 20.25
N TRP A 41 5.49 -4.27 20.09
CA TRP A 41 6.36 -3.31 20.78
C TRP A 41 5.59 -2.17 21.47
N PRO A 42 5.84 -1.87 22.76
CA PRO A 42 6.66 -2.62 23.72
C PRO A 42 5.97 -3.93 24.14
N LYS A 43 6.75 -4.89 24.65
CA LYS A 43 6.22 -6.20 25.12
C LYS A 43 5.11 -5.99 26.15
N GLY A 44 3.88 -6.38 25.80
CA GLY A 44 2.70 -6.35 26.69
C GLY A 44 1.49 -5.65 26.09
N ASP A 45 1.66 -4.80 25.07
CA ASP A 45 0.56 -4.13 24.38
C ASP A 45 0.46 -4.67 22.95
N GLN A 46 -0.36 -5.72 22.78
CA GLN A 46 -0.56 -6.35 21.48
C GLN A 46 -1.72 -5.68 20.75
N GLU A 47 -1.43 -4.59 20.03
CA GLU A 47 -2.42 -3.98 19.15
C GLU A 47 -2.61 -4.85 17.91
N ARG A 48 -3.81 -5.41 17.72
CA ARG A 48 -4.23 -6.09 16.48
C ARG A 48 -4.86 -5.09 15.52
N LYS A 49 -4.33 -4.98 14.31
CA LYS A 49 -4.94 -4.24 13.20
C LYS A 49 -5.32 -5.20 12.08
N GLU A 50 -6.59 -5.13 11.70
CA GLU A 50 -7.14 -5.89 10.58
C GLU A 50 -7.55 -4.93 9.47
N TYR A 51 -7.20 -5.28 8.24
CA TYR A 51 -7.55 -4.54 7.04
C TYR A 51 -8.23 -5.47 6.05
N VAL A 52 -9.44 -5.12 5.62
CA VAL A 52 -10.18 -5.88 4.61
C VAL A 52 -9.92 -5.27 3.23
N VAL A 53 -9.15 -5.96 2.40
CA VAL A 53 -8.81 -5.55 1.04
C VAL A 53 -10.07 -5.56 0.16
N GLN A 54 -10.42 -4.39 -0.34
CA GLN A 54 -11.56 -4.20 -1.25
C GLN A 54 -11.14 -4.36 -2.72
N GLY A 55 -9.91 -3.98 -3.05
CA GLY A 55 -9.29 -4.30 -4.32
C GLY A 55 -7.85 -3.83 -4.38
N VAL A 56 -7.13 -4.38 -5.34
CA VAL A 56 -5.71 -4.14 -5.58
C VAL A 56 -5.56 -3.68 -7.02
N ASN A 57 -4.90 -2.53 -7.20
CA ASN A 57 -4.36 -2.11 -8.47
C ASN A 57 -2.88 -2.49 -8.45
N ALA A 58 -2.56 -3.58 -9.15
CA ALA A 58 -1.22 -4.14 -9.18
C ALA A 58 -0.20 -3.12 -9.71
N PHE A 59 1.07 -3.38 -9.41
CA PHE A 59 2.15 -2.57 -9.99
C PHE A 59 2.13 -2.74 -11.51
N ASP A 60 2.17 -1.62 -12.22
CA ASP A 60 2.36 -1.58 -13.65
C ASP A 60 3.54 -0.65 -13.99
N SER A 61 4.38 -1.10 -14.91
CA SER A 61 5.60 -0.39 -15.30
C SER A 61 5.32 0.96 -15.98
N THR A 62 4.17 1.10 -16.63
CA THR A 62 3.72 2.37 -17.23
C THR A 62 3.32 3.36 -16.15
N ARG A 63 2.60 2.89 -15.12
CA ARG A 63 2.13 3.71 -14.00
C ARG A 63 3.18 3.98 -12.92
N LYS A 64 4.17 3.10 -12.77
CA LYS A 64 5.25 3.12 -11.76
C LYS A 64 4.76 3.26 -10.32
N ARG A 65 3.58 2.71 -10.03
CA ARG A 65 2.95 2.69 -8.70
C ARG A 65 2.00 1.51 -8.58
N MET A 66 1.66 1.17 -7.34
CA MET A 66 0.59 0.24 -7.01
C MET A 66 -0.26 0.80 -5.87
N SER A 67 -1.52 0.41 -5.81
CA SER A 67 -2.43 0.84 -4.75
C SER A 67 -3.36 -0.25 -4.27
N VAL A 68 -3.78 -0.12 -3.02
CA VAL A 68 -4.80 -0.98 -2.41
C VAL A 68 -5.89 -0.11 -1.81
N VAL A 69 -7.14 -0.50 -2.00
CA VAL A 69 -8.26 0.03 -1.23
C VAL A 69 -8.58 -0.96 -0.14
N VAL A 70 -8.58 -0.49 1.11
CA VAL A 70 -8.86 -1.31 2.29
C VAL A 70 -10.00 -0.70 3.10
N LEU A 71 -10.78 -1.55 3.77
CA LEU A 71 -11.68 -1.15 4.83
C LEU A 71 -10.97 -1.41 6.17
N HIS A 72 -10.83 -0.37 6.99
CA HIS A 72 -10.21 -0.44 8.30
C HIS A 72 -10.97 0.42 9.29
N ARG A 73 -11.40 -0.15 10.42
CA ARG A 73 -12.15 0.56 11.47
C ARG A 73 -13.36 1.34 10.94
N GLY A 74 -14.04 0.79 9.92
CA GLY A 74 -15.21 1.41 9.30
C GLY A 74 -14.91 2.46 8.21
N GLU A 75 -13.63 2.75 7.94
CA GLU A 75 -13.21 3.71 6.91
C GLU A 75 -12.63 3.00 5.70
N TYR A 76 -13.02 3.45 4.49
CA TYR A 76 -12.35 3.08 3.26
C TYR A 76 -11.11 3.94 3.08
N VAL A 77 -9.95 3.30 2.88
CA VAL A 77 -8.66 3.97 2.76
C VAL A 77 -7.97 3.47 1.50
N LEU A 78 -7.60 4.41 0.62
CA LEU A 78 -6.67 4.18 -0.47
C LEU A 78 -5.24 4.35 0.06
N LEU A 79 -4.45 3.30 -0.05
CA LEU A 79 -3.01 3.32 0.17
C LEU A 79 -2.31 3.13 -1.16
N VAL A 80 -1.30 3.94 -1.43
CA VAL A 80 -0.55 3.89 -2.69
C VAL A 80 0.94 3.97 -2.40
N LYS A 81 1.75 3.20 -3.13
CA LYS A 81 3.20 3.36 -3.16
C LYS A 81 3.71 3.43 -4.59
N GLY A 82 4.75 4.22 -4.84
CA GLY A 82 5.32 4.35 -6.18
C GLY A 82 6.53 5.26 -6.25
N ALA A 83 7.02 5.44 -7.47
CA ALA A 83 8.14 6.34 -7.76
C ALA A 83 7.82 7.79 -7.39
N ASP A 84 8.85 8.52 -6.97
CA ASP A 84 8.79 9.91 -6.54
C ASP A 84 8.11 10.83 -7.56
N ASN A 85 8.53 10.78 -8.82
CA ASN A 85 8.02 11.63 -9.89
C ASN A 85 6.51 11.44 -10.14
N VAL A 86 6.01 10.20 -10.07
CA VAL A 86 4.58 9.89 -10.26
C VAL A 86 3.75 10.25 -9.03
N MET A 87 4.31 10.04 -7.84
CA MET A 87 3.59 10.24 -6.58
C MET A 87 3.49 11.72 -6.23
N LEU A 88 4.56 12.50 -6.42
CA LEU A 88 4.59 13.93 -6.08
C LEU A 88 3.53 14.74 -6.85
N GLU A 89 3.28 14.43 -8.12
CA GLU A 89 2.24 15.07 -8.94
C GLU A 89 0.82 14.82 -8.42
N ARG A 90 0.61 13.77 -7.63
CA ARG A 90 -0.70 13.31 -7.15
C ARG A 90 -0.95 13.59 -5.68
N CYS A 91 0.08 14.03 -4.94
CA CYS A 91 -0.03 14.36 -3.53
C CYS A 91 -0.61 15.76 -3.34
N ALA A 92 -1.80 15.85 -2.74
CA ALA A 92 -2.40 17.12 -2.32
C ALA A 92 -1.63 17.79 -1.18
N THR A 93 -1.08 17.00 -0.27
CA THR A 93 -0.28 17.44 0.88
C THR A 93 1.02 16.65 0.94
N ARG A 94 2.09 17.29 1.41
CA ARG A 94 3.42 16.68 1.52
C ARG A 94 4.00 17.00 2.89
N GLU A 95 4.75 16.06 3.45
CA GLU A 95 5.50 16.30 4.67
C GLU A 95 6.56 17.39 4.43
N PRO A 96 6.76 18.33 5.37
CA PRO A 96 7.86 19.27 5.31
C PRO A 96 9.20 18.54 5.16
N GLY A 97 10.08 19.02 4.28
CA GLY A 97 11.41 18.42 4.06
C GLY A 97 11.43 17.16 3.18
N LEU A 98 10.29 16.70 2.65
CA LEU A 98 10.24 15.54 1.76
C LEU A 98 11.19 15.65 0.56
N GLY A 99 11.26 16.82 -0.08
CA GLY A 99 12.16 17.05 -1.22
C GLY A 99 13.64 16.95 -0.83
N THR A 100 14.01 17.49 0.33
CA THR A 100 15.39 17.41 0.85
C THR A 100 15.78 15.97 1.17
N ALA A 101 14.89 15.21 1.80
CA ALA A 101 15.14 13.79 2.10
C ALA A 101 15.29 12.95 0.83
N LEU A 102 14.44 13.18 -0.18
CA LEU A 102 14.55 12.51 -1.48
C LEU A 102 15.88 12.81 -2.17
N GLN A 103 16.32 14.07 -2.13
CA GLN A 103 17.61 14.45 -2.69
C GLN A 103 18.77 13.76 -1.96
N ALA A 104 18.77 13.76 -0.63
CA ALA A 104 19.81 13.11 0.17
C ALA A 104 19.91 11.60 -0.13
N PHE A 105 18.76 10.90 -0.21
CA PHE A 105 18.74 9.49 -0.56
C PHE A 105 19.23 9.22 -1.99
N ALA A 106 18.91 10.11 -2.94
CA ALA A 106 19.40 9.99 -4.31
C ALA A 106 20.93 10.20 -4.40
N GLU A 107 21.48 11.14 -3.64
CA GLU A 107 22.94 11.39 -3.55
C GLU A 107 23.70 10.18 -2.98
N GLU A 108 23.06 9.41 -2.10
CA GLU A 108 23.58 8.15 -1.56
C GLU A 108 23.32 6.93 -2.48
N GLY A 109 22.62 7.11 -3.60
CA GLY A 109 22.30 6.04 -4.55
C GLY A 109 21.21 5.08 -4.05
N LEU A 110 20.40 5.48 -3.07
CA LEU A 110 19.32 4.67 -2.51
C LEU A 110 18.08 4.72 -3.42
N ARG A 111 17.39 3.59 -3.54
CA ARG A 111 16.06 3.55 -4.16
C ARG A 111 15.05 4.18 -3.21
N THR A 112 14.22 5.08 -3.74
CA THR A 112 13.17 5.75 -2.98
C THR A 112 11.80 5.31 -3.47
N LEU A 113 10.87 5.13 -2.52
CA LEU A 113 9.45 4.97 -2.79
C LEU A 113 8.68 5.96 -1.92
N LEU A 114 7.69 6.61 -2.51
CA LEU A 114 6.75 7.45 -1.77
C LEU A 114 5.48 6.66 -1.46
N ILE A 115 4.99 6.82 -0.23
CA ILE A 115 3.73 6.24 0.23
C ILE A 115 2.71 7.36 0.42
N GLY A 116 1.52 7.18 -0.13
CA GLY A 116 0.38 8.09 0.01
C GLY A 116 -0.81 7.39 0.65
N ARG A 117 -1.63 8.17 1.36
CA ARG A 117 -2.88 7.74 1.96
C ARG A 117 -3.99 8.72 1.61
N ARG A 118 -5.18 8.21 1.29
CA ARG A 118 -6.42 9.00 1.19
C ARG A 118 -7.59 8.23 1.78
N THR A 119 -8.31 8.85 2.71
CA THR A 119 -9.60 8.32 3.16
C THR A 119 -10.66 8.61 2.10
N LEU A 120 -11.45 7.61 1.75
CA LEU A 120 -12.54 7.71 0.79
C LEU A 120 -13.87 7.84 1.51
N THR A 121 -14.73 8.72 1.03
CA THR A 121 -16.13 8.70 1.41
C THR A 121 -16.82 7.45 0.87
N ASN A 122 -17.96 7.07 1.47
CA ASN A 122 -18.75 5.94 0.97
C ASN A 122 -19.14 6.12 -0.51
N ALA A 123 -19.51 7.33 -0.93
CA ALA A 123 -19.90 7.60 -2.32
C ALA A 123 -18.72 7.40 -3.29
N GLU A 124 -17.52 7.90 -2.94
CA GLU A 124 -16.31 7.69 -3.74
C GLU A 124 -15.93 6.21 -3.84
N PHE A 125 -16.03 5.49 -2.72
CA PHE A 125 -15.75 4.06 -2.70
C PHE A 125 -16.73 3.28 -3.59
N GLN A 126 -18.03 3.56 -3.52
CA GLN A 126 -19.05 2.87 -4.33
C GLN A 126 -18.84 3.14 -5.83
N ALA A 127 -18.55 4.38 -6.22
CA ALA A 127 -18.21 4.71 -7.61
C ALA A 127 -16.97 3.94 -8.09
N TRP A 128 -15.89 3.99 -7.30
CA TRP A 128 -14.66 3.26 -7.60
C TRP A 128 -14.88 1.74 -7.68
N GLN A 129 -15.66 1.16 -6.77
CA GLN A 129 -15.94 -0.28 -6.75
C GLN A 129 -16.73 -0.73 -7.98
N ALA A 130 -17.67 0.09 -8.46
CA ALA A 130 -18.43 -0.20 -9.67
C ALA A 130 -17.51 -0.25 -10.91
N GLU A 131 -16.63 0.75 -11.06
CA GLU A 131 -15.63 0.81 -12.13
C GLU A 131 -14.64 -0.35 -12.04
N TYR A 132 -14.06 -0.58 -10.86
CA TYR A 132 -13.13 -1.68 -10.61
C TYR A 132 -13.75 -3.03 -10.95
N GLY A 133 -14.99 -3.27 -10.51
CA GLY A 133 -15.72 -4.50 -10.81
C GLY A 133 -16.02 -4.66 -12.30
N ALA A 134 -16.31 -3.57 -13.02
CA ALA A 134 -16.51 -3.60 -14.47
C ALA A 134 -15.21 -3.99 -15.19
N ALA A 135 -14.08 -3.35 -14.84
CA ALA A 135 -12.76 -3.65 -15.38
C ALA A 135 -12.34 -5.11 -15.12
N GLN A 136 -12.59 -5.64 -13.92
CA GLN A 136 -12.30 -7.05 -13.61
C GLN A 136 -13.11 -8.05 -14.46
N ARG A 137 -14.32 -7.68 -14.89
CA ARG A 137 -15.19 -8.51 -15.73
C ARG A 137 -14.92 -8.35 -17.22
N SER A 138 -14.10 -7.37 -17.62
CA SER A 138 -13.75 -7.18 -19.03
C SER A 138 -13.04 -8.41 -19.59
N LEU A 139 -13.47 -8.81 -20.80
CA LEU A 139 -12.84 -9.85 -21.61
C LEU A 139 -11.68 -9.28 -22.45
N GLY A 140 -11.48 -7.96 -22.41
CA GLY A 140 -10.37 -7.25 -23.05
C GLY A 140 -9.10 -7.22 -22.19
N ASP A 141 -8.25 -6.21 -22.40
CA ASP A 141 -6.99 -6.02 -21.68
C ASP A 141 -7.25 -5.49 -20.26
N ARG A 142 -7.46 -6.41 -19.32
CA ARG A 142 -7.77 -6.14 -17.91
C ARG A 142 -6.70 -5.27 -17.24
N ASP A 143 -5.44 -5.42 -17.63
CA ASP A 143 -4.33 -4.68 -17.02
C ASP A 143 -4.36 -3.21 -17.45
N ALA A 144 -4.76 -2.94 -18.70
CA ALA A 144 -4.97 -1.58 -19.19
C ALA A 144 -6.21 -0.89 -18.56
N GLU A 145 -7.30 -1.62 -18.31
CA GLU A 145 -8.51 -1.05 -17.69
C GLU A 145 -8.37 -0.83 -16.16
N LEU A 146 -7.46 -1.55 -15.49
CA LEU A 146 -7.14 -1.39 -14.07
C LEU A 146 -5.99 -0.39 -13.80
N ALA A 147 -5.44 0.19 -14.87
CA ALA A 147 -4.37 1.20 -14.85
C ALA A 147 -4.86 2.61 -14.46
#